data_AF-A0A6V8ISS8-F1
#
_entry.id   AF-A0A6V8ISS8-F1
#
_cell.length_a   1.000
_cell.length_b   1.000
_cell.length_c   1.000
_cell.angle_alpha   90.00
_cell.angle_beta   90.00
_cell.angle_gamma   90.00
#
_symmetry.space_group_name_H-M   'P 1'
#
loop_
_entity.id
_entity.type
_entity.pdbx_description
1 polymer ?
#
loop_
_entity_poly.entity_id
_entity_poly.type
_entity_poly.pdbx_seq_one_letter_code
_entity_poly.pdbx_strand_id
1 'polypeptide(L)'
;MDLAIVRPPAPDPDIALHPLFDEPTLITILKGHPLSKRHTLKLIDVAKEPFLIFDRSLSSGFYDAIISACQQGGFTPRFGQAAPQIAATIPMVAAGLGVAVVPAYLRQIHADVATFHPISGPSPRASISLATLETELTGPSANFHQILLTIESNN
;
A
#
# COMPACT_ATOMS: atom_id res chain seq x y z
N MET A 1 19.24 15.83 -5.23
CA MET A 1 18.02 15.43 -5.96
C MET A 1 16.99 16.46 -5.61
N ASP A 2 16.39 17.13 -6.59
CA ASP A 2 15.43 18.22 -6.31
C ASP A 2 13.99 17.70 -6.24
N LEU A 3 13.74 16.52 -6.79
CA LEU A 3 12.45 15.81 -6.80
C LEU A 3 12.67 14.31 -6.52
N ALA A 4 11.80 13.72 -5.70
CA ALA A 4 11.75 12.28 -5.47
C ALA A 4 10.30 11.80 -5.30
N ILE A 5 9.98 10.60 -5.79
CA ILE A 5 8.69 9.95 -5.49
C ILE A 5 8.87 9.11 -4.22
N VAL A 6 8.11 9.43 -3.19
CA VAL A 6 8.24 8.81 -1.87
C VAL A 6 6.89 8.32 -1.36
N ARG A 7 6.93 7.41 -0.38
CA ARG A 7 5.75 7.09 0.42
C ARG A 7 5.80 7.93 1.69
N PRO A 8 4.78 8.74 2.01
CA PRO A 8 4.76 9.52 3.23
C PRO A 8 4.88 8.63 4.48
N PRO A 9 5.28 9.20 5.64
CA PRO A 9 5.58 10.61 5.87
C PRO A 9 6.93 11.06 5.28
N ALA A 10 7.15 12.38 5.23
CA ALA A 10 8.43 12.96 4.82
C ALA A 10 9.52 12.54 5.82
N PRO A 11 10.73 12.21 5.36
CA PRO A 11 11.83 11.90 6.26
C PRO A 11 12.41 13.15 6.96
N ASP A 12 12.20 14.35 6.41
CA ASP A 12 12.78 15.62 6.88
C ASP A 12 11.74 16.76 6.80
N PRO A 13 11.65 17.67 7.80
CA PRO A 13 10.77 18.84 7.76
C PRO A 13 11.03 19.82 6.60
N ASP A 14 12.25 19.90 6.06
CA ASP A 14 12.59 20.80 4.95
C ASP A 14 12.15 20.23 3.58
N ILE A 15 11.49 19.06 3.58
CA ILE A 15 10.94 18.41 2.41
C ILE A 15 9.43 18.68 2.34
N ALA A 16 9.03 19.44 1.32
CA ALA A 16 7.62 19.59 0.97
C ALA A 16 7.13 18.31 0.28
N LEU A 17 6.01 17.76 0.77
CA LEU A 17 5.31 16.65 0.14
C LEU A 17 4.07 17.15 -0.57
N HIS A 18 4.05 16.95 -1.88
CA HIS A 18 2.87 17.10 -2.69
C HIS A 18 2.28 15.71 -2.86
N PRO A 19 1.02 15.43 -2.45
CA PRO A 19 0.34 14.21 -2.84
C PRO A 19 0.50 13.96 -4.35
N LEU A 20 0.55 12.70 -4.76
CA LEU A 20 0.48 12.32 -6.19
C LEU A 20 -0.62 11.30 -6.42
N PHE A 21 -0.62 10.25 -5.60
CA PHE A 21 -1.60 9.18 -5.72
C PHE A 21 -1.97 8.71 -4.34
N ASP A 22 -3.27 8.70 -4.08
CA ASP A 22 -3.81 7.98 -2.96
C ASP A 22 -4.39 6.66 -3.47
N GLU A 23 -3.62 5.58 -3.33
CA GLU A 23 -3.95 4.33 -4.01
C GLU A 23 -4.85 3.42 -3.15
N PRO A 24 -5.96 2.89 -3.70
CA PRO A 24 -6.74 1.86 -3.02
C PRO A 24 -5.92 0.60 -2.76
N THR A 25 -6.30 -0.11 -1.71
CA THR A 25 -5.68 -1.39 -1.35
C THR A 25 -6.70 -2.51 -1.40
N LEU A 26 -6.20 -3.73 -1.53
CA LEU A 26 -6.97 -4.96 -1.63
C LEU A 26 -6.47 -5.94 -0.58
N ILE A 27 -7.38 -6.73 -0.01
CA ILE A 27 -7.02 -7.95 0.70
C ILE A 27 -6.71 -9.02 -0.35
N THR A 28 -5.54 -9.64 -0.25
CA THR A 28 -5.16 -10.78 -1.07
C THR A 28 -5.10 -12.05 -0.23
N ILE A 29 -5.73 -13.12 -0.74
CA ILE A 29 -5.83 -14.44 -0.09
C ILE A 29 -5.65 -15.54 -1.14
N LEU A 30 -5.17 -16.71 -0.71
CA LEU A 30 -4.99 -17.89 -1.57
C LEU A 30 -6.31 -18.30 -2.23
N LYS A 31 -6.25 -18.64 -3.51
CA LYS A 31 -7.39 -19.19 -4.25
C LYS A 31 -7.86 -20.50 -3.61
N GLY A 32 -9.16 -20.62 -3.37
CA GLY A 32 -9.75 -21.77 -2.66
C GLY A 32 -9.94 -21.53 -1.16
N HIS A 33 -9.42 -20.43 -0.60
CA HIS A 33 -9.77 -19.99 0.75
C HIS A 33 -11.30 -19.80 0.87
N PRO A 34 -11.97 -20.11 1.99
CA PRO A 34 -13.42 -19.99 2.13
C PRO A 34 -13.98 -18.60 1.78
N LEU A 35 -13.21 -17.55 2.04
CA LEU A 35 -13.58 -16.16 1.72
C LEU A 35 -13.37 -15.77 0.25
N SER A 36 -12.69 -16.59 -0.56
CA SER A 36 -12.29 -16.25 -1.94
C SER A 36 -13.47 -16.03 -2.90
N LYS A 37 -14.68 -16.47 -2.55
CA LYS A 37 -15.90 -16.26 -3.33
C LYS A 37 -16.61 -14.93 -3.04
N ARG A 38 -16.22 -14.22 -1.98
CA ARG A 38 -16.81 -12.92 -1.66
C ARG A 38 -16.26 -11.87 -2.64
N HIS A 39 -17.06 -10.89 -2.99
CA HIS A 39 -16.58 -9.78 -3.83
C HIS A 39 -15.78 -8.76 -3.02
N THR A 40 -16.11 -8.59 -1.73
CA THR A 40 -15.56 -7.57 -0.85
C THR A 40 -15.39 -8.17 0.54
N LEU A 41 -14.32 -7.78 1.24
CA LEU A 41 -13.97 -8.27 2.57
C LEU A 41 -13.81 -7.11 3.55
N LYS A 42 -14.00 -7.36 4.83
CA LYS A 42 -13.53 -6.51 5.92
C LYS A 42 -12.19 -7.06 6.41
N LEU A 43 -11.30 -6.22 6.93
CA LEU A 43 -10.03 -6.70 7.52
C LEU A 43 -10.26 -7.72 8.64
N ILE A 44 -11.32 -7.54 9.44
CA ILE A 44 -11.68 -8.49 10.51
C ILE A 44 -12.03 -9.90 9.99
N ASP A 45 -12.47 -10.03 8.73
CA ASP A 45 -12.81 -11.33 8.14
C ASP A 45 -11.57 -12.25 8.07
N VAL A 46 -10.37 -11.68 7.97
CA VAL A 46 -9.09 -12.41 7.88
C VAL A 46 -8.25 -12.31 9.16
N ALA A 47 -8.82 -11.83 10.28
CA ALA A 47 -8.08 -11.57 11.51
C ALA A 47 -7.42 -12.82 12.14
N LYS A 48 -7.89 -14.02 11.79
CA LYS A 48 -7.35 -15.30 12.27
C LYS A 48 -6.18 -15.82 11.43
N GLU A 49 -5.95 -15.23 10.27
CA GLU A 49 -4.89 -15.64 9.35
C GLU A 49 -3.55 -14.98 9.70
N PRO A 50 -2.40 -15.61 9.37
CA PRO A 50 -1.11 -14.92 9.42
C PRO A 50 -1.11 -13.75 8.43
N PHE A 51 -0.81 -12.54 8.92
CA PHE A 51 -0.71 -11.35 8.10
C PHE A 51 0.73 -11.19 7.60
N LEU A 52 0.90 -11.29 6.30
CA LEU A 52 2.16 -11.09 5.60
C LEU A 52 2.33 -9.60 5.36
N ILE A 53 3.28 -9.01 6.09
CA ILE A 53 3.62 -7.59 5.99
C ILE A 53 5.13 -7.47 5.82
N PHE A 54 5.55 -6.36 5.24
CA PHE A 54 6.96 -6.01 5.04
C PHE A 54 7.50 -5.23 6.26
N ASP A 55 8.81 -5.07 6.35
CA ASP A 55 9.43 -4.29 7.43
C ASP A 55 9.02 -2.82 7.35
N ARG A 56 8.74 -2.20 8.51
CA ARG A 56 8.30 -0.80 8.59
C ARG A 56 9.27 0.18 7.91
N SER A 57 10.57 -0.13 7.84
CA SER A 57 11.57 0.69 7.15
C SER A 57 11.38 0.79 5.64
N LEU A 58 10.68 -0.16 5.01
CA LEU A 58 10.40 -0.13 3.56
C LEU A 58 9.29 0.87 3.22
N SER A 59 8.32 1.04 4.11
CA SER A 59 7.30 2.08 4.00
C SER A 59 6.56 2.24 5.34
N SER A 60 7.01 3.20 6.15
CA SER A 60 6.43 3.43 7.47
C SER A 60 4.97 3.86 7.39
N GLY A 61 4.62 4.79 6.49
CA GLY A 61 3.24 5.25 6.36
C GLY A 61 2.27 4.15 5.90
N PHE A 62 2.65 3.31 4.93
CA PHE A 62 1.76 2.23 4.50
C PHE A 62 1.67 1.11 5.54
N TYR A 63 2.79 0.77 6.19
CA TYR A 63 2.80 -0.15 7.32
C TYR A 63 1.85 0.33 8.42
N ASP A 64 2.02 1.58 8.88
CA ASP A 64 1.23 2.16 9.96
C ASP A 64 -0.26 2.28 9.57
N ALA A 65 -0.55 2.61 8.30
CA ALA A 65 -1.92 2.62 7.78
C ALA A 65 -2.58 1.25 7.88
N ILE A 66 -1.88 0.17 7.51
CA ILE A 66 -2.40 -1.21 7.64
C ILE A 66 -2.69 -1.52 9.11
N ILE A 67 -1.74 -1.25 10.01
CA ILE A 67 -1.92 -1.54 11.45
C ILE A 67 -3.09 -0.74 12.03
N SER A 68 -3.17 0.55 11.71
CA SER A 68 -4.26 1.43 12.13
C SER A 68 -5.61 0.94 11.62
N ALA A 69 -5.71 0.52 10.35
CA ALA A 69 -6.96 -0.01 9.79
C ALA A 69 -7.39 -1.33 10.47
N CYS A 70 -6.45 -2.21 10.81
CA CYS A 70 -6.74 -3.41 11.59
C CYS A 70 -7.28 -3.06 13.00
N GLN A 71 -6.62 -2.12 13.69
CA GLN A 71 -7.03 -1.65 15.02
C GLN A 71 -8.43 -1.01 14.99
N GLN A 72 -8.71 -0.15 14.00
CA GLN A 72 -10.04 0.42 13.78
C GLN A 72 -11.09 -0.65 13.45
N GLY A 73 -10.67 -1.75 12.81
CA GLY A 73 -11.47 -2.96 12.59
C GLY A 73 -11.67 -3.83 13.85
N GLY A 74 -11.08 -3.44 14.99
CA GLY A 74 -11.23 -4.11 16.28
C GLY A 74 -10.27 -5.29 16.52
N PHE A 75 -9.16 -5.38 15.78
CA PHE A 75 -8.18 -6.46 15.99
C PHE A 75 -6.74 -6.02 15.77
N THR A 76 -5.82 -6.76 16.39
CA THR A 76 -4.37 -6.66 16.10
C THR A 76 -3.98 -7.83 15.20
N PRO A 77 -3.33 -7.60 14.05
CA PRO A 77 -2.97 -8.67 13.13
C PRO A 77 -1.91 -9.60 13.76
N ARG A 78 -2.06 -10.91 13.56
CA ARG A 78 -1.00 -11.88 13.88
C ARG A 78 -0.01 -11.90 12.72
N PHE A 79 1.19 -11.36 12.90
CA PHE A 79 2.19 -11.37 11.82
C PHE A 79 2.63 -12.78 11.46
N GLY A 80 2.69 -13.04 10.16
CA GLY A 80 3.33 -14.22 9.57
C GLY A 80 4.79 -13.92 9.23
N GLN A 81 5.29 -14.60 8.19
CA GLN A 81 6.64 -14.34 7.67
C GLN A 81 6.73 -12.91 7.11
N ALA A 82 7.77 -12.18 7.51
CA ALA A 82 8.03 -10.84 6.99
C ALA A 82 8.38 -10.92 5.49
N ALA A 83 7.72 -10.09 4.69
CA ALA A 83 8.00 -9.98 3.27
C ALA A 83 9.21 -9.05 3.04
N PRO A 84 10.18 -9.43 2.19
CA PRO A 84 11.35 -8.59 1.91
C PRO A 84 11.02 -7.33 1.11
N GLN A 85 9.87 -7.31 0.43
CA GLN A 85 9.34 -6.20 -0.35
C GLN A 85 7.81 -6.27 -0.36
N ILE A 86 7.12 -5.15 -0.62
CA ILE A 86 5.65 -5.11 -0.71
C ILE A 86 5.15 -6.12 -1.75
N ALA A 87 5.76 -6.15 -2.94
CA ALA A 87 5.39 -7.04 -4.03
C ALA A 87 5.62 -8.54 -3.70
N ALA A 88 6.55 -8.86 -2.79
CA ALA A 88 6.85 -10.23 -2.40
C ALA A 88 5.74 -10.87 -1.55
N THR A 89 4.82 -10.06 -0.99
CA THR A 89 3.65 -10.59 -0.27
C THR A 89 2.77 -11.46 -1.17
N ILE A 90 2.65 -11.13 -2.46
CA ILE A 90 1.81 -11.87 -3.42
C ILE A 90 2.26 -13.33 -3.60
N PRO A 91 3.50 -13.63 -4.02
CA PRO A 91 3.94 -15.02 -4.14
C PRO A 91 3.94 -15.76 -2.79
N MET A 92 4.09 -15.07 -1.66
CA MET A 92 3.98 -15.68 -0.33
C MET A 92 2.54 -16.07 0.01
N VAL A 93 1.55 -15.25 -0.36
CA VAL A 93 0.11 -15.62 -0.29
C VAL A 93 -0.16 -16.81 -1.22
N ALA A 94 0.37 -16.79 -2.44
CA ALA A 94 0.24 -17.89 -3.40
C ALA A 94 0.87 -19.20 -2.89
N ALA A 95 1.90 -19.11 -2.06
CA ALA A 95 2.51 -20.25 -1.36
C ALA A 95 1.74 -20.70 -0.11
N GLY A 96 0.60 -20.06 0.21
CA GLY A 96 -0.24 -20.41 1.36
C GLY A 96 0.31 -19.97 2.72
N LEU A 97 1.24 -19.01 2.75
CA LEU A 97 1.88 -18.56 4.00
C LEU A 97 0.99 -17.62 4.83
N GLY A 98 -0.11 -17.13 4.27
CA GLY A 98 -1.03 -16.23 4.96
C GLY A 98 -1.82 -15.34 4.00
N VAL A 99 -2.21 -14.16 4.49
CA VAL A 99 -2.95 -13.12 3.78
C VAL A 99 -2.17 -11.81 3.80
N ALA A 100 -2.45 -10.90 2.88
CA ALA A 100 -1.81 -9.58 2.87
C ALA A 100 -2.78 -8.48 2.46
N VAL A 101 -2.40 -7.24 2.78
CA VAL A 101 -3.00 -6.04 2.19
C VAL A 101 -2.01 -5.44 1.21
N VAL A 102 -2.45 -5.23 -0.02
CA VAL A 102 -1.58 -4.82 -1.13
C VAL A 102 -2.18 -3.64 -1.88
N PRO A 103 -1.36 -2.72 -2.43
CA PRO A 103 -1.82 -1.73 -3.38
C PRO A 103 -2.50 -2.39 -4.59
N ALA A 104 -3.56 -1.78 -5.09
CA ALA A 104 -4.39 -2.34 -6.15
C ALA A 104 -3.61 -2.63 -7.45
N TYR A 105 -2.55 -1.88 -7.78
CA TYR A 105 -1.74 -2.15 -8.98
C TYR A 105 -1.06 -3.52 -8.93
N LEU A 106 -0.80 -4.07 -7.73
CA LEU A 106 -0.16 -5.38 -7.59
C LEU A 106 -1.10 -6.56 -7.93
N ARG A 107 -2.39 -6.30 -8.17
CA ARG A 107 -3.37 -7.35 -8.55
C ARG A 107 -2.94 -8.16 -9.78
N GLN A 108 -2.15 -7.57 -10.67
CA GLN A 108 -1.72 -8.23 -11.91
C GLN A 108 -0.68 -9.34 -11.67
N ILE A 109 -0.06 -9.38 -10.48
CA ILE A 109 0.93 -10.39 -10.11
C ILE A 109 0.19 -11.65 -9.63
N HIS A 110 0.42 -12.80 -10.26
CA HIS A 110 -0.10 -14.12 -9.83
C HIS A 110 -1.63 -14.18 -9.64
N ALA A 111 -2.39 -13.51 -10.51
CA ALA A 111 -3.86 -13.45 -10.45
C ALA A 111 -4.57 -14.81 -10.60
N ASP A 112 -3.85 -15.85 -11.04
CA ASP A 112 -4.34 -17.21 -11.23
C ASP A 112 -4.37 -18.03 -9.93
N VAL A 113 -3.55 -17.66 -8.93
CA VAL A 113 -3.35 -18.39 -7.66
C VAL A 113 -3.77 -17.61 -6.41
N ALA A 114 -3.91 -16.29 -6.49
CA ALA A 114 -4.44 -15.45 -5.43
C ALA A 114 -5.74 -14.75 -5.86
N THR A 115 -6.61 -14.44 -4.91
CA THR A 115 -7.82 -13.64 -5.13
C THR A 115 -7.71 -12.30 -4.41
N PHE A 116 -8.22 -11.24 -5.04
CA PHE A 116 -8.04 -9.87 -4.59
C PHE A 116 -9.40 -9.22 -4.34
N HIS A 117 -9.54 -8.66 -3.15
CA HIS A 117 -10.82 -8.21 -2.62
C HIS A 117 -10.73 -6.77 -2.14
N PRO A 118 -11.56 -5.85 -2.69
CA PRO A 118 -11.76 -4.53 -2.10
C PRO A 118 -12.09 -4.63 -0.61
N ILE A 119 -11.58 -3.65 0.15
CA ILE A 119 -11.77 -3.58 1.59
C ILE A 119 -12.99 -2.72 1.89
N SER A 120 -13.91 -3.25 2.69
CA SER A 120 -15.04 -2.51 3.24
C SER A 120 -14.77 -2.09 4.68
N GLY A 121 -15.20 -0.88 5.05
CA GLY A 121 -14.89 -0.27 6.35
C GLY A 121 -13.53 0.43 6.35
N PRO A 122 -12.80 0.46 7.49
CA PRO A 122 -11.46 1.04 7.56
C PRO A 122 -10.53 0.37 6.56
N SER A 123 -10.13 1.12 5.52
CA SER A 123 -9.24 0.64 4.46
C SER A 123 -7.97 1.47 4.46
N PRO A 124 -6.79 0.84 4.59
CA PRO A 124 -5.54 1.57 4.43
C PRO A 124 -5.40 2.03 2.98
N ARG A 125 -4.63 3.09 2.79
CA ARG A 125 -4.30 3.64 1.49
C ARG A 125 -2.80 3.56 1.29
N ALA A 126 -2.38 3.23 0.08
CA ALA A 126 -0.97 3.11 -0.26
C ALA A 126 -0.47 4.39 -0.92
N SER A 127 -0.55 5.51 -0.18
CA SER A 127 -0.30 6.84 -0.73
C SER A 127 1.15 7.02 -1.20
N ILE A 128 1.30 7.85 -2.22
CA ILE A 128 2.56 8.25 -2.84
C ILE A 128 2.55 9.77 -3.00
N SER A 129 3.68 10.39 -2.73
CA SER A 129 3.88 11.84 -2.79
C SER A 129 5.15 12.19 -3.57
N LEU A 130 5.14 13.36 -4.19
CA LEU A 130 6.32 14.04 -4.70
C LEU A 130 6.98 14.83 -3.57
N ALA A 131 8.18 14.42 -3.22
CA ALA A 131 9.06 15.15 -2.31
C ALA A 131 9.89 16.16 -3.10
N THR A 132 9.91 17.41 -2.64
CA THR A 132 10.77 18.48 -3.17
C THR A 132 11.50 19.16 -2.03
N LEU A 133 12.73 19.60 -2.27
CA LEU A 133 13.36 20.58 -1.37
C LEU A 133 12.63 21.92 -1.52
N GLU A 134 12.41 22.63 -0.42
CA GLU A 134 11.69 23.91 -0.42
C GLU A 134 12.44 25.05 -1.17
N THR A 135 13.66 24.82 -1.63
CA THR A 135 14.39 25.74 -2.50
C THR A 135 13.79 25.76 -3.91
N GLU A 136 13.67 26.96 -4.51
CA GLU A 136 13.03 27.15 -5.82
C GLU A 136 13.49 26.11 -6.86
N LEU A 137 12.55 25.28 -7.32
CA LEU A 137 12.77 24.39 -8.45
C LEU A 137 13.01 25.25 -9.70
N THR A 138 14.17 25.10 -10.33
CA THR A 138 14.49 25.79 -11.59
C THR A 138 14.77 24.78 -12.70
N GLY A 139 14.51 25.18 -13.95
CA GLY A 139 14.83 24.36 -15.13
C GLY A 139 14.01 23.06 -15.25
N PRO A 140 14.61 21.92 -15.67
CA PRO A 140 13.90 20.68 -15.93
C PRO A 140 13.08 20.13 -14.75
N SER A 141 13.54 20.38 -13.52
CA SER A 141 12.86 19.99 -12.28
C SER A 141 11.50 20.68 -12.13
N ALA A 142 11.40 21.98 -12.45
CA ALA A 142 10.14 22.72 -12.41
C ALA A 142 9.12 22.18 -13.44
N ASN A 143 9.59 21.84 -14.65
CA ASN A 143 8.72 21.25 -15.68
C ASN A 143 8.18 19.89 -15.26
N PHE A 144 9.03 19.03 -14.66
CA PHE A 144 8.60 17.71 -14.19
C PHE A 144 7.61 17.80 -13.04
N HIS A 145 7.83 18.73 -12.10
CA HIS A 145 6.88 19.03 -11.02
C HIS A 145 5.50 19.44 -11.58
N GLN A 146 5.47 20.36 -12.56
CA GLN A 146 4.24 20.82 -13.17
C GLN A 146 3.50 19.70 -13.91
N ILE A 147 4.22 18.83 -14.63
CA ILE A 147 3.63 17.66 -15.31
C ILE A 147 2.98 16.72 -14.28
N LEU A 148 3.69 16.41 -13.20
CA LEU A 148 3.19 15.50 -12.17
C LEU A 148 1.94 16.04 -11.46
N LEU A 149 1.90 17.34 -11.12
CA LEU A 149 0.70 17.97 -10.57
C LEU A 149 -0.47 18.04 -11.57
N THR A 150 -0.18 18.14 -12.87
CA THR A 150 -1.22 18.11 -13.91
C THR A 150 -1.84 16.72 -14.07
N ILE A 151 -1.08 15.65 -13.80
CA ILE A 151 -1.58 14.27 -13.81
C ILE A 151 -2.53 14.02 -12.63
N GLU A 152 -2.29 14.63 -11.46
CA GLU A 152 -3.25 14.59 -10.34
C GLU A 152 -4.57 15.28 -10.66
N SER A 153 -4.53 16.43 -11.35
CA SER A 153 -5.72 17.27 -11.56
C SER A 153 -6.76 16.68 -12.53
N ASN A 154 -6.41 15.60 -13.25
CA ASN A 154 -7.22 14.98 -14.30
C ASN A 154 -7.81 13.61 -13.90
N ASN A 155 -7.74 13.22 -12.62
CA ASN A 155 -8.25 11.95 -12.09
C ASN A 155 -9.17 12.18 -10.89
#